data_AF-A0A6J8C0U6-F1
#
_entry.id   AF-A0A6J8C0U6-F1
#
_cell.length_a   1.000
_cell.length_b   1.000
_cell.length_c   1.000
_cell.angle_alpha   90.00
_cell.angle_beta   90.00
_cell.angle_gamma   90.00
#
_symmetry.space_group_name_H-M   'P 1'
#
loop_
_entity.id
_entity.type
_entity.pdbx_description
1 polymer ?
#
loop_
_entity_poly.entity_id
_entity_poly.type
_entity_poly.pdbx_seq_one_letter_code
_entity_poly.pdbx_strand_id
1 'polypeptide(L)'
;MSSNHDKLYQQRKQCIAKNNKSKDKKEIKERRWKRKVSSLNECNSISAKRHYGKESMQTESDVSEEELTKLKNKFQKNNIELTTSEIIKIEKDTKMQVCSKKWKDERRKRFTASNLGNILKENPILKTRRKCSQLKFLGRRISHEWIEEDNSSKWYSGTVTAVLTELDRADGAEYEVLYDGDDEPHILHYLLEDYRSCSLKCLDVL
;
A
#
# COMPACT_ATOMS: atom_id res chain seq x y z
N MET A 1 26.14 -9.11 -30.28
CA MET A 1 25.58 -7.89 -29.66
C MET A 1 24.59 -8.31 -28.59
N SER A 2 24.72 -7.85 -27.34
CA SER A 2 23.80 -8.23 -26.25
C SER A 2 22.42 -7.60 -26.48
N SER A 3 21.36 -8.39 -26.36
CA SER A 3 19.98 -7.97 -26.59
C SER A 3 19.61 -6.79 -25.68
N ASN A 4 18.75 -5.89 -26.15
CA ASN A 4 18.27 -4.76 -25.34
C ASN A 4 17.63 -5.24 -24.02
N HIS A 5 17.05 -6.44 -24.03
CA HIS A 5 16.53 -7.08 -22.82
C HIS A 5 17.63 -7.42 -21.80
N ASP A 6 18.75 -7.98 -22.24
CA ASP A 6 19.84 -8.39 -21.34
C ASP A 6 20.45 -7.19 -20.61
N LYS A 7 20.64 -6.07 -21.32
CA LYS A 7 21.12 -4.82 -20.74
C LYS A 7 20.19 -4.34 -19.63
N LEU A 8 18.87 -4.45 -19.85
CA LEU A 8 17.85 -4.00 -18.91
C LEU A 8 17.83 -4.87 -17.64
N TYR A 9 17.99 -6.18 -17.76
CA TYR A 9 18.16 -7.09 -16.62
C TYR A 9 19.46 -6.85 -15.84
N GLN A 10 20.57 -6.58 -16.54
CA GLN A 10 21.85 -6.26 -15.88
C GLN A 10 21.77 -4.96 -15.08
N GLN A 11 21.22 -3.89 -15.67
CA GLN A 11 20.97 -2.63 -14.96
C GLN A 11 20.10 -2.85 -13.73
N ARG A 12 19.02 -3.64 -13.87
CA ARG A 12 18.13 -3.96 -12.76
C ARG A 12 18.86 -4.67 -11.62
N LYS A 13 19.69 -5.67 -11.91
CA LYS A 13 20.51 -6.38 -10.91
C LYS A 13 21.44 -5.41 -10.17
N GLN A 14 22.09 -4.49 -10.88
CA GLN A 14 22.94 -3.47 -10.27
C GLN A 14 22.15 -2.53 -9.34
N CYS A 15 20.97 -2.07 -9.76
CA CYS A 15 20.07 -1.26 -8.92
C CYS A 15 19.63 -2.01 -7.65
N ILE A 16 19.27 -3.29 -7.78
CA ILE A 16 18.90 -4.13 -6.63
C ILE A 16 20.07 -4.27 -5.65
N ALA A 17 21.28 -4.52 -6.16
CA ALA A 17 22.49 -4.64 -5.34
C ALA A 17 22.79 -3.34 -4.58
N LYS A 18 22.73 -2.18 -5.26
CA LYS A 18 22.91 -0.87 -4.62
C LYS A 18 21.86 -0.61 -3.53
N ASN A 19 20.60 -0.95 -3.79
CA ASN A 19 19.50 -0.81 -2.83
C ASN A 19 19.62 -1.74 -1.63
N ASN A 20 20.17 -2.95 -1.79
CA ASN A 20 20.41 -3.84 -0.66
C ASN A 20 21.56 -3.30 0.21
N LYS A 21 22.67 -2.85 -0.40
CA LYS A 21 23.79 -2.22 0.32
C LYS A 21 23.37 -1.01 1.14
N SER A 22 22.48 -0.15 0.62
CA SER A 22 21.99 1.02 1.36
C SER A 22 21.11 0.63 2.54
N LYS A 23 20.30 -0.42 2.44
CA LYS A 23 19.44 -0.89 3.55
C LYS A 23 20.23 -1.39 4.76
N ASP A 24 21.46 -1.82 4.56
CA ASP A 24 22.30 -2.35 5.63
C ASP A 24 23.03 -1.29 6.45
N LYS A 25 23.04 -0.03 5.98
CA LYS A 25 23.59 1.10 6.74
C LYS A 25 22.85 1.26 8.06
N LYS A 26 23.60 1.40 9.16
CA LYS A 26 23.09 1.50 10.53
C LYS A 26 22.04 2.60 10.68
N GLU A 27 22.32 3.79 10.15
CA GLU A 27 21.40 4.94 10.15
C GLU A 27 20.03 4.62 9.51
N ILE A 28 20.03 3.88 8.40
CA ILE A 28 18.80 3.50 7.70
C ILE A 28 18.00 2.48 8.51
N LYS A 29 18.68 1.55 9.18
CA LYS A 29 18.05 0.58 10.09
C LYS A 29 17.43 1.27 11.29
N GLU A 30 18.15 2.18 11.94
CA GLU A 30 17.66 2.96 13.08
C GLU A 30 16.46 3.85 12.70
N ARG A 31 16.53 4.55 11.57
CA ARG A 31 15.41 5.37 11.07
C ARG A 31 14.16 4.52 10.79
N ARG A 32 14.33 3.32 10.22
CA ARG A 32 13.21 2.38 9.99
C ARG A 32 12.61 1.87 11.28
N TRP A 33 13.45 1.54 12.26
CA TRP A 33 12.99 1.13 13.58
C TRP A 33 12.17 2.24 14.26
N LYS A 34 12.69 3.48 14.26
CA LYS A 34 11.97 4.65 14.80
C LYS A 34 10.59 4.84 14.16
N ARG A 35 10.50 4.78 12.82
CA ARG A 35 9.20 4.84 12.10
C ARG A 35 8.26 3.69 12.44
N LYS A 36 8.79 2.48 12.60
CA LYS A 36 7.98 1.32 12.99
C LYS A 36 7.39 1.53 14.38
N VAL A 37 8.22 1.94 15.34
CA VAL A 37 7.78 2.24 16.71
C VAL A 37 6.75 3.37 16.75
N SER A 38 6.96 4.46 16.00
CA SER A 38 5.98 5.55 15.93
C SER A 38 4.64 5.10 15.33
N SER A 39 4.66 4.33 14.24
CA SER A 39 3.44 3.83 13.60
C SER A 39 2.64 2.86 14.48
N LEU A 40 3.32 2.08 15.33
CA LEU A 40 2.67 1.20 16.31
C LEU A 40 1.95 2.00 17.39
N ASN A 41 2.52 3.15 17.79
CA ASN A 41 1.91 4.05 18.77
C ASN A 41 0.72 4.82 18.18
N GLU A 42 0.73 5.12 16.88
CA GLU A 42 -0.35 5.83 16.18
C GLU A 42 -1.59 4.95 15.96
N CYS A 43 -1.42 3.67 15.62
CA CYS A 43 -2.53 2.76 15.29
C CYS A 43 -3.45 2.42 16.48
N ASN A 44 -2.98 2.60 17.71
CA ASN A 44 -3.77 2.42 18.93
C ASN A 44 -4.11 3.75 19.63
N SER A 45 -3.77 4.88 19.02
CA SER A 45 -4.02 6.19 19.62
C SER A 45 -5.51 6.41 19.81
N ILE A 46 -5.86 7.06 20.92
CA ILE A 46 -7.24 7.48 21.23
C ILE A 46 -7.82 8.34 20.09
N SER A 47 -6.96 9.06 19.35
CA SER A 47 -7.31 9.84 18.17
C SER A 47 -7.87 8.98 17.02
N ALA A 48 -7.21 7.87 16.69
CA ALA A 48 -7.69 6.95 15.64
C ALA A 48 -9.05 6.33 15.98
N LYS A 49 -9.31 6.06 17.27
CA LYS A 49 -10.62 5.57 17.76
C LYS A 49 -11.72 6.63 17.67
N ARG A 50 -11.41 7.91 17.89
CA ARG A 50 -12.38 9.02 17.78
C ARG A 50 -12.88 9.24 16.35
N HIS A 51 -12.07 8.89 15.34
CA HIS A 51 -12.43 9.07 13.93
C HIS A 51 -13.60 8.18 13.47
N TYR A 52 -13.87 7.08 14.18
CA TYR A 52 -14.97 6.16 13.86
C TYR A 52 -16.31 6.54 14.53
N GLY A 53 -16.37 7.67 15.25
CA GLY A 53 -17.57 8.16 15.92
C GLY A 53 -17.72 7.67 17.36
N LYS A 54 -18.54 8.36 18.17
CA LYS A 54 -18.71 8.04 19.60
C LYS A 54 -19.31 6.64 19.82
N GLU A 55 -20.09 6.16 18.85
CA GLU A 55 -20.78 4.86 18.89
C GLU A 55 -19.86 3.69 18.54
N SER A 56 -18.72 3.91 17.88
CA SER A 56 -17.75 2.84 17.58
C SER A 56 -17.03 2.29 18.82
N MET A 57 -17.25 2.90 19.99
CA MET A 57 -16.73 2.41 21.26
C MET A 57 -17.67 1.42 21.96
N GLN A 58 -18.91 1.29 21.48
CA GLN A 58 -19.88 0.31 21.96
C GLN A 58 -19.81 -0.90 21.04
N THR A 59 -19.08 -1.94 21.47
CA THR A 59 -19.08 -3.23 20.79
C THR A 59 -20.20 -4.07 21.41
N GLU A 60 -21.37 -4.06 20.79
CA GLU A 60 -22.37 -5.08 21.08
C GLU A 60 -21.87 -6.40 20.46
N SER A 61 -21.72 -7.42 21.28
CA SER A 61 -21.24 -8.72 20.80
C SER A 61 -22.38 -9.43 20.05
N ASP A 62 -22.22 -9.62 18.74
CA ASP A 62 -23.17 -10.35 17.89
C ASP A 62 -23.39 -11.81 18.33
N VAL A 63 -22.44 -12.35 19.12
CA VAL A 63 -22.43 -13.74 19.59
C VAL A 63 -22.18 -13.75 21.09
N SER A 64 -22.97 -14.54 21.81
CA SER A 64 -22.79 -14.74 23.25
C SER A 64 -21.44 -15.40 23.57
N GLU A 65 -20.87 -15.08 24.73
CA GLU A 65 -19.60 -15.66 25.17
C GLU A 65 -19.69 -17.21 25.31
N GLU A 66 -20.85 -17.72 25.69
CA GLU A 66 -21.13 -19.15 25.77
C GLU A 66 -21.09 -19.85 24.41
N GLU A 67 -21.60 -19.19 23.37
CA GLU A 67 -21.58 -19.73 22.02
C GLU A 67 -20.17 -19.70 21.42
N LEU A 68 -19.39 -18.64 21.68
CA LEU A 68 -17.98 -18.56 21.31
C LEU A 68 -17.15 -19.66 21.97
N THR A 69 -17.35 -19.91 23.26
CA THR A 69 -16.64 -20.99 23.96
C THR A 69 -17.02 -22.38 23.44
N LYS A 70 -18.30 -22.62 23.11
CA LYS A 70 -18.76 -23.86 22.44
C LYS A 70 -18.10 -24.04 21.07
N LEU A 71 -18.10 -23.01 20.23
CA LEU A 71 -17.48 -23.06 18.90
C LEU A 71 -15.97 -23.28 18.99
N LYS A 72 -15.29 -22.60 19.92
CA LYS A 72 -13.87 -22.79 20.20
C LYS A 72 -13.57 -24.24 20.59
N ASN A 73 -14.32 -24.79 21.53
CA ASN A 73 -14.11 -26.16 22.01
C ASN A 73 -14.39 -27.19 20.91
N LYS A 74 -15.43 -26.98 20.11
CA LYS A 74 -15.73 -27.83 18.95
C LYS A 74 -14.60 -27.80 17.92
N PHE A 75 -14.09 -26.62 17.61
CA PHE A 75 -12.98 -26.46 16.68
C PHE A 75 -11.71 -27.13 17.21
N GLN A 76 -11.41 -26.95 18.51
CA GLN A 76 -10.24 -27.52 19.16
C GLN A 76 -10.27 -29.05 19.14
N LYS A 77 -11.40 -29.67 19.51
CA LYS A 77 -11.57 -31.13 19.46
C LYS A 77 -11.46 -31.69 18.04
N ASN A 78 -12.09 -31.02 17.07
CA ASN A 78 -12.20 -31.58 15.72
C ASN A 78 -10.95 -31.36 14.86
N ASN A 79 -10.19 -30.28 15.11
CA ASN A 79 -9.13 -29.84 14.19
C ASN A 79 -7.74 -29.70 14.84
N ILE A 80 -7.67 -29.57 16.17
CA ILE A 80 -6.41 -29.30 16.88
C ILE A 80 -5.97 -30.51 17.70
N GLU A 81 -6.90 -31.18 18.37
CA GLU A 81 -6.63 -32.38 19.15
C GLU A 81 -6.27 -33.54 18.21
N LEU A 82 -4.97 -33.69 17.96
CA LEU A 82 -4.40 -34.80 17.22
C LEU A 82 -4.11 -35.94 18.19
N THR A 83 -4.35 -37.16 17.72
CA THR A 83 -3.95 -38.36 18.45
C THR A 83 -2.42 -38.47 18.49
N THR A 84 -1.88 -39.13 19.52
CA THR A 84 -0.43 -39.33 19.64
C THR A 84 0.18 -40.04 18.42
N SER A 85 -0.57 -40.96 17.79
CA SER A 85 -0.16 -41.64 16.56
C SER A 85 -0.07 -40.68 15.36
N GLU A 86 -1.03 -39.75 15.22
CA GLU A 86 -1.00 -38.72 14.17
C GLU A 86 0.15 -37.74 14.39
N ILE A 87 0.43 -37.34 15.64
CA ILE A 87 1.57 -36.48 15.98
C ILE A 87 2.88 -37.15 15.56
N ILE A 88 3.08 -38.41 15.92
CA ILE A 88 4.30 -39.16 15.55
C ILE A 88 4.43 -39.28 14.03
N LYS A 89 3.32 -39.50 13.32
CA LYS A 89 3.31 -39.57 11.85
C LYS A 89 3.70 -38.23 11.23
N ILE A 90 3.09 -37.13 11.67
CA ILE A 90 3.41 -35.77 11.22
C ILE A 90 4.87 -35.45 11.53
N GLU A 91 5.37 -35.77 12.73
CA GLU A 91 6.77 -35.55 13.07
C GLU A 91 7.69 -36.34 12.13
N LYS A 92 7.44 -37.63 11.92
CA LYS A 92 8.25 -38.45 11.01
C LYS A 92 8.27 -37.89 9.58
N ASP A 93 7.12 -37.43 9.10
CA ASP A 93 6.97 -36.88 7.75
C ASP A 93 7.59 -35.48 7.60
N THR A 94 7.63 -34.68 8.67
CA THR A 94 8.04 -33.26 8.63
C THR A 94 9.41 -32.95 9.21
N LYS A 95 9.94 -33.79 10.11
CA LYS A 95 11.20 -33.58 10.85
C LYS A 95 12.40 -33.32 9.94
N MET A 96 12.42 -33.95 8.77
CA MET A 96 13.50 -33.78 7.79
C MET A 96 13.16 -32.77 6.68
N GLN A 97 11.94 -32.21 6.62
CA GLN A 97 11.54 -31.31 5.53
C GLN A 97 12.33 -30.00 5.54
N VAL A 98 12.60 -29.40 6.70
CA VAL A 98 13.32 -28.12 6.79
C VAL A 98 14.76 -28.22 6.26
N CYS A 99 15.41 -29.37 6.51
CA CYS A 99 16.77 -29.64 6.06
C CYS A 99 16.82 -30.35 4.69
N SER A 100 15.70 -30.86 4.20
CA SER A 100 15.62 -31.55 2.92
C SER A 100 15.85 -30.59 1.76
N LYS A 101 16.87 -30.90 0.96
CA LYS A 101 17.13 -30.21 -0.32
C LYS A 101 15.90 -30.30 -1.24
N LYS A 102 15.20 -31.44 -1.24
CA LYS A 102 13.97 -31.66 -2.03
C LYS A 102 12.85 -30.68 -1.64
N TRP A 103 12.62 -30.46 -0.36
CA TRP A 103 11.62 -29.50 0.12
C TRP A 103 11.98 -28.05 -0.26
N LYS A 104 13.26 -27.67 -0.12
CA LYS A 104 13.76 -26.34 -0.53
C LYS A 104 13.58 -26.13 -2.03
N ASP A 105 13.89 -27.14 -2.83
CA ASP A 105 13.76 -27.08 -4.30
C ASP A 105 12.29 -27.04 -4.74
N GLU A 106 11.41 -27.84 -4.14
CA GLU A 106 9.96 -27.77 -4.37
C GLU A 106 9.38 -26.40 -3.98
N ARG A 107 9.77 -25.86 -2.82
CA ARG A 107 9.29 -24.55 -2.36
C ARG A 107 9.78 -23.41 -3.25
N ARG A 108 10.96 -23.54 -3.88
CA ARG A 108 11.46 -22.58 -4.89
C ARG A 108 10.67 -22.64 -6.20
N LYS A 109 10.19 -23.82 -6.59
CA LYS A 109 9.34 -24.00 -7.79
C LYS A 109 7.94 -23.42 -7.62
N ARG A 110 7.40 -23.40 -6.40
CA ARG A 110 6.06 -22.86 -6.11
C ARG A 110 6.05 -21.33 -6.21
N PHE A 111 5.02 -20.80 -6.88
CA PHE A 111 4.69 -19.37 -6.89
C PHE A 111 4.10 -18.96 -5.54
N THR A 112 4.97 -18.82 -4.54
CA THR A 112 4.59 -18.34 -3.21
C THR A 112 4.63 -16.81 -3.16
N ALA A 113 3.86 -16.19 -2.26
CA ALA A 113 3.88 -14.74 -2.07
C ALA A 113 5.29 -14.19 -1.79
N SER A 114 6.14 -14.96 -1.09
CA SER A 114 7.54 -14.62 -0.84
C SER A 114 8.43 -14.66 -2.09
N ASN A 115 8.12 -15.51 -3.07
CA ASN A 115 8.88 -15.65 -4.32
C ASN A 115 8.36 -14.70 -5.41
N LEU A 116 7.03 -14.53 -5.50
CA LEU A 116 6.36 -13.62 -6.42
C LEU A 116 6.94 -12.20 -6.35
N GLY A 117 7.16 -11.69 -5.13
CA GLY A 117 7.75 -10.37 -4.94
C GLY A 117 9.16 -10.25 -5.53
N ASN A 118 9.98 -11.29 -5.41
CA ASN A 118 11.33 -11.30 -5.99
C ASN A 118 11.28 -11.43 -7.51
N ILE A 119 10.42 -12.30 -8.04
CA ILE A 119 10.22 -12.47 -9.49
C ILE A 119 9.77 -11.15 -10.14
N LEU A 120 8.78 -10.48 -9.56
CA LEU A 120 8.31 -9.18 -10.04
C LEU A 120 9.35 -8.06 -9.87
N LYS A 121 10.20 -8.15 -8.84
CA LYS A 121 11.26 -7.16 -8.63
C LYS A 121 12.39 -7.34 -9.63
N GLU A 122 12.73 -8.57 -9.99
CA GLU A 122 13.80 -8.93 -10.91
C GLU A 122 13.38 -8.85 -12.38
N ASN A 123 12.09 -9.03 -12.68
CA ASN A 123 11.56 -8.92 -14.03
C ASN A 123 11.13 -7.47 -14.31
N PRO A 124 11.91 -6.70 -15.07
CA PRO A 124 11.62 -5.29 -15.33
C PRO A 124 10.54 -5.09 -16.41
N ILE A 125 10.19 -6.14 -17.16
CA ILE A 125 9.17 -6.13 -18.21
C ILE A 125 7.79 -6.20 -17.58
N LEU A 126 7.65 -7.04 -16.54
CA LEU A 126 6.47 -7.11 -15.71
C LEU A 126 6.41 -5.86 -14.82
N LYS A 127 5.89 -4.77 -15.37
CA LYS A 127 5.54 -3.59 -14.58
C LYS A 127 4.49 -4.02 -13.57
N THR A 128 4.92 -4.29 -12.34
CA THR A 128 4.02 -4.08 -11.20
C THR A 128 3.58 -2.63 -11.32
N ARG A 129 2.33 -2.39 -11.73
CA ARG A 129 1.69 -1.11 -11.44
C ARG A 129 1.96 -0.94 -9.96
N ARG A 130 2.86 -0.03 -9.59
CA ARG A 130 2.99 0.37 -8.20
C ARG A 130 1.54 0.64 -7.81
N LYS A 131 1.09 0.13 -6.67
CA LYS A 131 0.03 0.87 -5.98
C LYS A 131 0.68 2.24 -5.81
N CYS A 132 0.47 3.15 -6.77
CA CYS A 132 0.60 4.57 -6.49
C CYS A 132 -0.14 4.67 -5.18
N SER A 133 0.57 5.10 -4.13
CA SER A 133 -0.07 5.73 -2.98
C SER A 133 -1.25 6.48 -3.58
N GLN A 134 -2.47 6.01 -3.28
CA GLN A 134 -3.68 6.41 -3.99
C GLN A 134 -3.55 7.91 -4.22
N LEU A 135 -3.57 8.35 -5.49
CA LEU A 135 -3.52 9.79 -5.77
C LEU A 135 -4.56 10.40 -4.82
N LYS A 136 -4.12 11.35 -4.00
CA LYS A 136 -5.00 12.14 -3.15
C LYS A 136 -4.81 13.55 -3.61
N PHE A 137 -5.86 14.24 -4.00
CA PHE A 137 -5.74 15.63 -4.42
C PHE A 137 -5.64 16.54 -3.21
N LEU A 138 -6.39 16.23 -2.14
CA LEU A 138 -6.40 17.02 -0.91
C LEU A 138 -5.00 17.24 -0.34
N GLY A 139 -4.66 18.52 -0.10
CA GLY A 139 -3.38 18.96 0.44
C GLY A 139 -2.22 18.94 -0.55
N ARG A 140 -2.46 18.65 -1.84
CA ARG A 140 -1.40 18.68 -2.85
C ARG A 140 -1.31 20.00 -3.57
N ARG A 141 -0.09 20.32 -3.98
CA ARG A 141 0.17 21.36 -4.96
C ARG A 141 -0.13 20.84 -6.37
N ILE A 142 -0.92 21.59 -7.10
CA ILE A 142 -1.33 21.28 -8.47
C ILE A 142 -0.92 22.42 -9.41
N SER A 143 -0.84 22.10 -10.69
CA SER A 143 -0.76 23.03 -11.81
C SER A 143 -1.92 22.70 -12.74
N HIS A 144 -2.80 23.67 -12.97
CA HIS A 144 -4.05 23.51 -13.71
C HIS A 144 -4.04 24.45 -14.92
N GLU A 145 -4.35 23.91 -16.09
CA GLU A 145 -4.49 24.63 -17.34
C GLU A 145 -5.88 25.25 -17.45
N TRP A 146 -5.92 26.55 -17.70
CA TRP A 146 -7.14 27.30 -18.00
C TRP A 146 -7.03 27.88 -19.40
N ILE A 147 -8.16 27.89 -20.10
CA ILE A 147 -8.30 28.54 -21.40
C ILE A 147 -8.87 29.94 -21.15
N GLU A 148 -8.11 30.98 -21.48
CA GLU A 148 -8.56 32.36 -21.38
C GLU A 148 -9.46 32.76 -22.56
N GLU A 149 -10.11 33.92 -22.46
CA GLU A 149 -11.03 34.45 -23.49
C GLU A 149 -10.38 34.64 -24.87
N ASP A 150 -9.06 34.78 -24.92
CA ASP A 150 -8.27 34.91 -26.15
C ASP A 150 -7.87 33.55 -26.76
N ASN A 151 -8.43 32.44 -26.26
CA ASN A 151 -8.05 31.05 -26.58
C ASN A 151 -6.59 30.72 -26.25
N SER A 152 -5.90 31.53 -25.45
CA SER A 152 -4.60 31.17 -24.92
C SER A 152 -4.74 30.20 -23.75
N SER A 153 -3.81 29.24 -23.66
CA SER A 153 -3.69 28.33 -22.52
C SER A 153 -2.70 28.92 -21.53
N LYS A 154 -3.12 29.05 -20.26
CA LYS A 154 -2.25 29.40 -19.15
C LYS A 154 -2.35 28.40 -18.02
N TRP A 155 -1.22 28.19 -17.36
CA TRP A 155 -1.10 27.25 -16.25
C TRP A 155 -1.02 28.00 -14.93
N TYR A 156 -1.97 27.72 -14.05
CA TYR A 156 -2.05 28.29 -12.72
C TYR A 156 -1.63 27.26 -11.70
N SER A 157 -0.82 27.67 -10.73
CA SER A 157 -0.38 26.80 -9.64
C SER A 157 -1.20 27.09 -8.40
N GLY A 158 -1.56 26.05 -7.65
CA GLY A 158 -2.41 26.20 -6.47
C GLY A 158 -2.33 24.99 -5.56
N THR A 159 -3.04 25.06 -4.43
CA THR A 159 -3.13 23.97 -3.45
C THR A 159 -4.58 23.57 -3.26
N VAL A 160 -4.86 22.27 -3.31
CA VAL A 160 -6.19 21.73 -3.02
C VAL A 160 -6.41 21.75 -1.51
N THR A 161 -7.32 22.58 -1.03
CA THR A 161 -7.54 22.85 0.40
C THR A 161 -8.61 21.97 1.02
N ALA A 162 -9.67 21.63 0.28
CA ALA A 162 -10.79 20.83 0.77
C ALA A 162 -11.44 19.95 -0.32
N VAL A 163 -12.22 18.95 0.12
CA VAL A 163 -13.16 18.18 -0.72
C VAL A 163 -14.55 18.40 -0.13
N LEU A 164 -15.49 18.91 -0.94
CA LEU A 164 -16.75 19.48 -0.43
C LEU A 164 -17.91 18.48 -0.41
N THR A 165 -18.04 17.65 -1.43
CA THR A 165 -19.26 16.85 -1.65
C THR A 165 -19.08 15.36 -1.45
N GLU A 166 -17.91 14.81 -1.76
CA GLU A 166 -17.71 13.35 -1.82
C GLU A 166 -16.35 12.90 -1.25
N LEU A 167 -16.06 11.60 -1.41
CA LEU A 167 -14.73 11.05 -1.20
C LEU A 167 -13.76 11.56 -2.27
N ASP A 168 -12.53 11.87 -1.87
CA ASP A 168 -11.46 12.23 -2.80
C ASP A 168 -11.38 11.21 -3.96
N ARG A 169 -11.61 11.70 -5.19
CA ARG A 169 -11.62 11.00 -6.49
C ARG A 169 -12.87 10.20 -6.82
N ALA A 170 -13.98 10.49 -6.17
CA ALA A 170 -15.27 10.11 -6.70
C ALA A 170 -15.57 10.93 -7.98
N ASP A 171 -16.26 10.31 -8.93
CA ASP A 171 -16.66 10.98 -10.16
C ASP A 171 -17.75 12.00 -9.79
N GLY A 172 -17.48 13.30 -10.00
CA GLY A 172 -18.35 14.39 -9.54
C GLY A 172 -17.92 15.04 -8.22
N ALA A 173 -16.82 14.61 -7.60
CA ALA A 173 -16.29 15.25 -6.41
C ALA A 173 -15.91 16.72 -6.66
N GLU A 174 -16.32 17.59 -5.75
CA GLU A 174 -15.99 19.02 -5.74
C GLU A 174 -14.80 19.31 -4.84
N TYR A 175 -13.89 20.15 -5.32
CA TYR A 175 -12.65 20.50 -4.66
C TYR A 175 -12.53 22.00 -4.48
N GLU A 176 -12.08 22.43 -3.29
CA GLU A 176 -11.59 23.80 -3.12
C GLU A 176 -10.11 23.86 -3.46
N VAL A 177 -9.74 24.82 -4.30
CA VAL A 177 -8.36 25.08 -4.71
C VAL A 177 -8.03 26.55 -4.49
N LEU A 178 -7.00 26.81 -3.70
CA LEU A 178 -6.44 28.15 -3.55
C LEU A 178 -5.27 28.30 -4.53
N TYR A 179 -5.44 29.15 -5.55
CA TYR A 179 -4.40 29.46 -6.52
C TYR A 179 -3.38 30.47 -5.97
N ASP A 180 -2.14 30.37 -6.43
CA ASP A 180 -1.07 31.28 -6.05
C ASP A 180 -1.39 32.70 -6.57
N GLY A 181 -1.59 33.65 -5.65
CA GLY A 181 -1.89 35.05 -5.99
C GLY A 181 -3.36 35.44 -5.86
N ASP A 182 -4.24 34.47 -5.59
CA ASP A 182 -5.64 34.71 -5.28
C ASP A 182 -5.87 34.75 -3.76
N ASP A 183 -6.82 35.57 -3.31
CA ASP A 183 -7.20 35.69 -1.91
C ASP A 183 -8.33 34.71 -1.53
N GLU A 184 -9.06 34.19 -2.52
CA GLU A 184 -10.23 33.33 -2.32
C GLU A 184 -10.06 31.95 -3.00
N PRO A 185 -10.54 30.87 -2.37
CA PRO A 185 -10.51 29.54 -2.97
C PRO A 185 -11.55 29.41 -4.09
N HIS A 186 -11.18 28.70 -5.15
CA HIS A 186 -12.05 28.36 -6.27
C HIS A 186 -12.62 26.95 -6.09
N ILE A 187 -13.90 26.78 -6.41
CA ILE A 187 -14.57 25.47 -6.39
C ILE A 187 -14.46 24.84 -7.77
N LEU A 188 -13.75 23.73 -7.87
CA LEU A 188 -13.56 22.96 -9.10
C LEU A 188 -14.38 21.68 -9.07
N HIS A 189 -15.08 21.46 -10.17
CA HIS A 189 -15.80 20.24 -10.48
C HIS A 189 -14.91 19.44 -11.44
N TYR A 190 -14.88 18.12 -11.31
CA TYR A 190 -14.18 17.24 -12.26
C TYR A 190 -12.65 17.32 -12.26
N LEU A 191 -12.03 17.68 -11.13
CA LEU A 191 -10.56 17.70 -10.97
C LEU A 191 -9.88 16.37 -11.39
N LEU A 192 -10.59 15.25 -11.23
CA LEU A 192 -10.13 13.93 -11.67
C LEU A 192 -10.12 13.77 -13.20
N GLU A 193 -11.08 14.37 -13.88
CA GLU A 193 -11.16 14.39 -15.35
C GLU A 193 -10.05 15.28 -15.92
N ASP A 194 -9.81 16.44 -15.32
CA ASP A 194 -8.71 17.34 -15.70
C ASP A 194 -7.34 16.66 -15.53
N TYR A 195 -7.20 15.84 -14.48
CA TYR A 195 -6.00 15.04 -14.31
C TYR A 195 -5.85 13.95 -15.38
N ARG A 196 -6.96 13.35 -15.83
CA ARG A 196 -6.96 12.30 -16.87
C ARG A 196 -6.71 12.88 -18.26
N SER A 197 -7.23 14.07 -18.55
CA SER A 197 -7.08 14.79 -19.83
C SER A 197 -5.71 15.49 -19.97
N CYS A 198 -4.91 15.48 -18.91
CA CYS A 198 -3.62 16.17 -18.80
C CYS A 198 -3.71 17.71 -18.71
N SER A 199 -4.90 18.28 -18.48
CA SER A 199 -5.05 19.70 -18.12
C SER A 199 -4.66 19.97 -16.66
N LEU A 200 -4.49 18.94 -15.81
CA LEU A 200 -4.02 19.08 -14.43
C LEU A 200 -2.83 18.18 -14.10
N LYS A 201 -1.85 18.74 -13.40
CA LYS A 201 -0.62 18.07 -12.95
C LYS A 201 -0.43 18.24 -11.44
N CYS A 202 -0.13 17.16 -10.71
CA CYS A 202 0.30 17.26 -9.32
C CYS A 202 1.82 17.52 -9.25
N LEU A 203 2.24 18.60 -8.59
CA LEU A 203 3.65 19.02 -8.53
C LEU A 203 4.47 18.25 -7.48
N ASP A 204 3.82 17.58 -6.52
CA ASP A 204 4.47 16.87 -5.42
C ASP A 204 4.89 15.41 -5.74
N VAL A 205 4.86 15.00 -7.02
CA VAL A 205 5.22 13.63 -7.43
C VAL A 205 6.72 13.51 -7.67
N LEU A 206 7.49 13.24 -6.61
CA LEU A 206 8.87 12.72 -6.66
C LEU A 206 8.99 11.37 -5.91
#